data_AF-A0A6B9FBG1-F1
#
_entry.id   AF-A0A6B9FBG1-F1
#
_cell.length_a   1.000
_cell.length_b   1.000
_cell.length_c   1.000
_cell.angle_alpha   90.00
_cell.angle_beta   90.00
_cell.angle_gamma   90.00
#
_symmetry.space_group_name_H-M   'P 1'
#
loop_
_entity.id
_entity.type
_entity.pdbx_description
1 polymer ?
#
loop_
_entity_poly.entity_id
_entity_poly.type
_entity_poly.pdbx_seq_one_letter_code
_entity_poly.pdbx_strand_id
1 'polypeptide(L)'
;MLRNWRGSDTPAPSVKLMEINEASFDLQSRIWIRDPGDSDFLGIRGRFVKDVTDRFEAAGISIPYPHRTVEGSLDTSGRERSEAISDD
;
A
#
# COMPACT_ATOMS: atom_id res chain seq x y z
N MET A 1 -13.63 8.58 22.06
CA MET A 1 -13.58 7.13 22.33
C MET A 1 -12.14 6.78 22.72
N LEU A 2 -11.79 6.99 23.99
CA LEU A 2 -10.45 6.73 24.54
C LEU A 2 -10.65 5.64 25.59
N ARG A 3 -10.14 4.42 25.36
CA ARG A 3 -10.24 3.34 26.35
C ARG A 3 -8.85 2.86 26.80
N ASN A 4 -8.67 3.06 28.10
CA ASN A 4 -7.95 2.24 29.08
C ASN A 4 -6.42 2.23 29.01
N TRP A 5 -5.85 3.01 29.93
CA TRP A 5 -4.48 2.83 30.43
C TRP A 5 -4.56 2.62 31.94
N ARG A 6 -4.15 1.43 32.41
CA ARG A 6 -3.82 1.17 33.81
C ARG A 6 -2.76 0.06 33.82
N GLY A 7 -1.54 0.45 34.17
CA GLY A 7 -0.35 -0.39 34.22
C GLY A 7 0.88 0.47 33.91
N SER A 8 1.89 0.42 34.79
CA SER A 8 3.13 1.19 34.74
C SER A 8 3.88 1.05 33.41
N ASP A 9 4.57 2.13 32.99
CA ASP A 9 5.65 2.16 32.00
C ASP A 9 5.29 1.91 30.52
N THR A 10 5.98 2.66 29.64
CA THR A 10 5.73 2.77 28.19
C THR A 10 5.40 1.42 27.51
N PRO A 11 4.32 1.29 26.73
CA PRO A 11 3.91 0.01 26.17
C PRO A 11 4.93 -0.47 25.15
N ALA A 12 5.08 -1.78 25.02
CA ALA A 12 5.92 -2.35 23.96
C ALA A 12 5.38 -1.92 22.57
N PRO A 13 6.27 -1.70 21.59
CA PRO A 13 5.88 -1.59 20.19
C PRO A 13 5.05 -2.80 19.77
N SER A 14 4.05 -2.58 18.94
CA SER A 14 3.19 -3.67 18.43
C SER A 14 2.84 -3.46 16.97
N VAL A 15 2.64 -4.56 16.26
CA VAL A 15 2.16 -4.59 14.88
C VAL A 15 0.94 -5.48 14.83
N LYS A 16 -0.10 -5.05 14.13
CA LYS A 16 -1.34 -5.80 13.93
C LYS A 16 -1.66 -5.89 12.45
N LEU A 17 -2.10 -7.07 12.03
CA LEU A 17 -2.77 -7.25 10.74
C LEU A 17 -4.16 -6.63 10.84
N MET A 18 -4.48 -5.73 9.92
CA MET A 18 -5.74 -5.00 9.89
C MET A 18 -6.70 -5.61 8.88
N GLU A 19 -6.27 -5.73 7.64
CA GLU A 19 -7.09 -6.17 6.52
C GLU A 19 -6.26 -7.02 5.55
N ILE A 20 -6.91 -7.98 4.90
CA ILE A 20 -6.34 -8.75 3.80
C ILE A 20 -7.16 -8.38 2.56
N ASN A 21 -6.48 -7.88 1.53
CA ASN A 21 -7.03 -7.52 0.23
C ASN A 21 -6.72 -8.62 -0.80
N GLU A 22 -7.18 -8.43 -2.03
CA GLU A 22 -6.94 -9.36 -3.15
C GLU A 22 -5.45 -9.58 -3.44
N ALA A 23 -4.63 -8.54 -3.35
CA ALA A 23 -3.20 -8.58 -3.67
C ALA A 23 -2.30 -7.92 -2.61
N SER A 24 -2.84 -7.60 -1.43
CA SER A 24 -2.10 -6.93 -0.37
C SER A 24 -2.65 -7.25 1.01
N PHE A 25 -1.93 -6.87 2.05
CA PHE A 25 -2.43 -6.87 3.42
C PHE A 25 -1.96 -5.62 4.15
N ASP A 26 -2.78 -5.15 5.07
CA ASP A 26 -2.55 -3.91 5.79
C ASP A 26 -2.01 -4.21 7.18
N LEU A 27 -0.84 -3.63 7.50
CA LEU A 27 -0.26 -3.71 8.83
C LEU A 27 -0.33 -2.36 9.54
N GLN A 28 -0.88 -2.35 10.75
CA GLN A 28 -0.84 -1.19 11.63
C GLN A 28 0.25 -1.37 12.68
N SER A 29 1.27 -0.51 12.63
CA SER A 29 2.31 -0.43 13.65
C SER A 29 2.01 0.68 14.65
N ARG A 30 2.23 0.38 15.94
CA ARG A 30 2.16 1.33 17.05
C ARG A 30 3.51 1.39 17.75
N ILE A 31 4.09 2.58 17.77
CA ILE A 31 5.35 2.90 18.42
C ILE A 31 5.17 4.08 19.37
N TRP A 32 6.03 4.17 20.38
CA TRP A 32 6.02 5.22 21.39
C TRP A 32 7.35 5.95 21.40
N ILE A 33 7.30 7.28 21.45
CA ILE A 33 8.48 8.16 21.49
C ILE A 33 8.50 8.80 22.87
N ARG A 34 9.58 8.54 23.64
CA ARG A 34 9.68 8.96 25.05
C ARG A 34 9.83 10.47 25.22
N ASP A 35 10.61 11.10 24.35
CA ASP A 35 10.86 12.53 24.32
C ASP A 35 10.86 13.00 22.86
N PRO A 36 9.71 13.49 22.33
CA PRO A 36 9.60 13.82 20.92
C PRO A 36 10.28 15.14 20.53
N GLY A 37 10.73 15.95 21.50
CA GLY A 37 11.10 17.35 21.27
C GLY A 37 10.00 18.14 20.54
N ASP A 38 10.33 19.35 20.07
CA ASP A 38 9.34 20.21 19.38
C ASP A 38 9.11 19.86 17.90
N SER A 39 10.01 19.08 17.26
CA SER A 39 10.01 18.95 15.79
C SER A 39 10.35 17.55 15.24
N ASP A 40 10.66 16.53 16.05
CA ASP A 40 11.25 15.29 15.52
C ASP A 40 10.23 14.15 15.24
N PHE A 41 8.93 14.36 15.45
CA PHE A 41 7.93 13.33 15.16
C PHE A 41 7.93 12.91 13.68
N LEU A 42 7.94 13.88 12.76
CA LEU A 42 7.96 13.59 11.32
C LEU A 42 9.26 12.92 10.91
N GLY A 43 10.40 13.33 11.48
CA GLY A 43 11.70 12.71 11.25
C GLY A 43 11.75 11.26 11.72
N ILE A 44 11.31 11.00 12.95
CA ILE A 44 11.22 9.66 13.52
C ILE A 44 10.28 8.78 12.69
N ARG A 45 9.11 9.30 12.31
CA ARG A 45 8.15 8.57 11.46
C ARG A 45 8.74 8.23 10.10
N GLY A 46 9.42 9.18 9.46
CA GLY A 46 10.08 8.98 8.17
C GLY A 46 11.14 7.89 8.22
N ARG A 47 12.04 7.96 9.21
CA ARG A 47 13.08 6.93 9.45
C ARG A 47 12.45 5.56 9.70
N PHE A 48 11.43 5.50 10.56
CA PHE A 48 10.73 4.25 10.85
C PHE A 48 10.12 3.61 9.59
N VAL A 49 9.42 4.40 8.76
CA VAL A 49 8.82 3.89 7.52
C VAL A 49 9.89 3.41 6.57
N LYS A 50 10.96 4.19 6.38
CA LYS A 50 12.09 3.82 5.52
C LYS A 50 12.72 2.50 5.96
N ASP A 51 13.06 2.37 7.23
CA ASP A 51 13.71 1.15 7.76
C ASP A 51 12.83 -0.10 7.59
N VAL A 52 11.52 0.06 7.72
CA VAL A 52 10.56 -1.04 7.50
C VAL A 52 10.51 -1.41 6.02
N THR A 53 10.43 -0.43 5.13
CA THR A 53 10.43 -0.66 3.67
C THR A 53 11.72 -1.35 3.22
N ASP A 54 12.89 -0.84 3.63
CA ASP A 54 14.19 -1.43 3.27
C ASP A 54 14.29 -2.91 3.71
N ARG A 55 13.73 -3.25 4.89
CA ARG A 55 13.70 -4.64 5.38
C ARG A 55 12.76 -5.52 4.59
N PHE A 56 11.61 -5.00 4.17
CA PHE A 56 10.71 -5.73 3.28
C PHE A 56 11.36 -5.99 1.92
N GLU A 57 12.01 -4.99 1.33
CA GLU A 57 12.76 -5.13 0.09
C GLU A 57 13.87 -6.18 0.21
N ALA A 58 14.68 -6.12 1.28
CA ALA A 58 15.73 -7.10 1.54
C ALA A 58 15.20 -8.53 1.74
N ALA A 59 13.97 -8.68 2.24
CA ALA A 59 13.28 -9.96 2.38
C ALA A 59 12.57 -10.41 1.08
N GLY A 60 12.64 -9.63 0.00
CA GLY A 60 11.93 -9.91 -1.26
C GLY A 60 10.42 -9.65 -1.20
N ILE A 61 9.95 -8.87 -0.23
CA ILE A 61 8.55 -8.50 -0.04
C ILE A 61 8.35 -7.11 -0.67
N SER A 62 7.69 -7.05 -1.82
CA SER A 62 7.40 -5.79 -2.52
C SER A 62 6.04 -5.20 -2.11
N ILE A 63 5.96 -3.87 -2.03
CA ILE A 63 4.68 -3.17 -1.90
C ILE A 63 4.00 -3.12 -3.27
N PRO A 64 2.74 -3.57 -3.39
CA PRO A 64 2.04 -3.57 -4.67
C PRO A 64 1.77 -2.14 -5.16
N TYR A 65 1.85 -1.94 -6.47
CA TYR A 65 1.38 -0.71 -7.11
C TYR A 65 -0.16 -0.66 -7.09
N PRO A 66 -0.77 0.53 -7.22
CA PRO A 66 -2.22 0.62 -7.34
C PRO A 66 -2.70 -0.21 -8.54
N HIS A 67 -3.46 -1.27 -8.28
CA HIS A 67 -4.05 -2.09 -9.32
C HIS A 67 -5.42 -1.52 -9.70
N ARG A 68 -5.69 -1.45 -11.01
CA ARG A 68 -7.04 -1.20 -11.55
C ARG A 68 -7.36 -2.29 -12.57
N THR A 69 -8.55 -2.85 -12.47
CA THR A 69 -9.10 -3.73 -13.52
C THR A 69 -9.72 -2.83 -14.59
N VAL A 70 -9.26 -2.97 -15.84
CA VAL A 70 -9.87 -2.30 -16.99
C VAL A 70 -10.68 -3.35 -17.74
N GLU A 71 -12.00 -3.22 -17.68
CA GLU A 71 -12.91 -4.05 -18.47
C GLU A 71 -13.30 -3.30 -19.74
N GLY A 72 -13.17 -3.95 -20.90
CA GLY A 72 -13.53 -3.38 -22.19
C GLY A 72 -13.94 -4.48 -23.17
N SER A 73 -14.96 -4.20 -23.98
CA SER A 73 -15.38 -5.07 -25.08
C SER A 73 -14.92 -4.46 -26.40
N LEU A 74 -14.31 -5.27 -27.27
CA LEU A 74 -13.96 -4.86 -28.63
C LEU A 74 -15.11 -5.23 -29.57
N ASP A 75 -15.90 -4.23 -29.96
CA ASP A 75 -16.91 -4.40 -30.99
C ASP A 75 -16.26 -4.31 -32.37
N THR A 76 -16.19 -5.43 -33.10
CA THR A 76 -15.55 -5.51 -34.43
C THR A 76 -16.50 -5.23 -35.59
N SER A 77 -17.69 -4.69 -35.34
CA SER A 77 -18.78 -4.60 -36.32
C SER A 77 -18.57 -3.58 -37.46
N GLY A 78 -17.43 -2.88 -37.49
CA GLY A 78 -17.14 -1.85 -38.49
C GLY A 78 -16.02 -2.18 -39.48
N ARG A 79 -15.40 -3.36 -39.42
CA ARG A 79 -14.29 -3.72 -40.34
C ARG A 79 -14.82 -4.39 -41.61
N GLU A 80 -15.70 -3.70 -42.33
CA GLU A 80 -15.99 -4.06 -43.70
C GLU A 80 -14.71 -3.86 -44.52
N ARG A 81 -14.17 -4.97 -45.03
CA ARG A 81 -13.04 -4.94 -45.95
C ARG A 81 -13.45 -4.07 -47.13
N SER A 82 -12.77 -2.96 -47.34
CA SER A 82 -12.73 -2.32 -48.65
C SER A 82 -12.01 -3.27 -49.61
N GLU A 83 -12.70 -4.33 -50.04
CA GLU A 83 -12.36 -5.07 -51.25
C GLU A 83 -12.60 -4.08 -52.39
N ALA A 84 -11.50 -3.45 -52.81
CA ALA A 84 -11.43 -2.69 -54.04
C ALA A 84 -11.91 -3.62 -55.16
N ILE A 85 -13.12 -3.34 -55.67
CA ILE A 85 -13.56 -3.82 -56.97
C ILE A 85 -12.66 -3.10 -57.98
N SER A 86 -11.57 -3.76 -58.33
CA SER A 86 -10.87 -3.53 -59.58
C SER A 86 -11.64 -4.31 -60.63
N ASP A 87 -12.37 -3.61 -61.50
CA ASP A 87 -12.78 -4.17 -62.78
C ASP A 87 -12.57 -3.12 -63.87
N ASP A 88 -12.03 -3.62 -64.98
CA ASP A 88 -11.54 -3.04 -66.24
C ASP A 88 -12.01 -1.63 -66.66
#